data_AF-A0AAE3LSP1-F1
#
_entry.id   AF-A0AAE3LSP1-F1
#
_cell.length_a   1.000
_cell.length_b   1.000
_cell.length_c   1.000
_cell.angle_alpha   90.00
_cell.angle_beta   90.00
_cell.angle_gamma   90.00
#
_symmetry.space_group_name_H-M   'P 1'
#
loop_
_entity.id
_entity.type
_entity.pdbx_description
1 polymer ?
#
loop_
_entity_poly.entity_id
_entity_poly.type
_entity_poly.pdbx_seq_one_letter_code
_entity_poly.pdbx_strand_id
1 'polypeptide(L)'
;MNPPVGAGQVYMTAKRDSNGELLRADRTYRLHVLADAPIKQFWSATLYSENTRRPYDNGGTEIRDGSLGSRTEGVKVFDDGSVDLYFGPEAPDGMESNFLKTVGDDGWFIYFHIYAPEQPFFDKTFQLHDFELIK
;
A
#
# COMPACT_ATOMS: atom_id res chain seq x y z
N MET A 1 10.63 -12.30 17.01
CA MET A 1 9.45 -12.99 17.56
C MET A 1 8.23 -12.46 16.83
N ASN A 2 7.32 -13.34 16.42
CA ASN A 2 6.02 -12.91 15.91
C ASN A 2 5.18 -12.39 17.08
N PRO A 3 4.37 -11.34 16.90
CA PRO A 3 3.42 -10.94 17.93
C PRO A 3 2.39 -12.06 18.14
N PRO A 4 1.73 -12.11 19.32
CA PRO A 4 0.59 -12.99 19.52
C PRO A 4 -0.51 -12.70 18.48
N VAL A 5 -1.27 -13.75 18.13
CA VAL A 5 -2.40 -13.63 17.19
C VAL A 5 -3.41 -12.60 17.70
N GLY A 6 -3.85 -11.71 16.82
CA GLY A 6 -4.81 -10.65 17.13
C GLY A 6 -4.24 -9.53 18.02
N ALA A 7 -2.92 -9.43 18.15
CA ALA A 7 -2.24 -8.38 18.92
C ALA A 7 -0.99 -7.84 18.19
N GLY A 8 -0.53 -6.67 18.62
CA GLY A 8 0.67 -6.04 18.05
C GLY A 8 0.49 -5.64 16.58
N GLN A 9 1.60 -5.60 15.85
CA GLN A 9 1.63 -5.25 14.44
C GLN A 9 2.66 -6.09 13.69
N VAL A 10 2.39 -6.33 12.41
CA VAL A 10 3.33 -6.92 11.46
C VAL A 10 3.38 -6.04 10.21
N TYR A 11 4.47 -6.14 9.46
CA TYR A 11 4.67 -5.37 8.24
C TYR A 11 5.08 -6.32 7.12
N MET A 12 4.47 -6.11 5.95
CA MET A 12 4.94 -6.63 4.69
C MET A 12 5.62 -5.51 3.93
N THR A 13 6.54 -5.86 3.03
CA THR A 13 7.18 -4.90 2.14
C THR A 13 7.13 -5.38 0.72
N ALA A 14 6.90 -4.46 -0.20
CA ALA A 14 6.90 -4.69 -1.63
C ALA A 14 7.68 -3.56 -2.31
N LYS A 15 8.56 -3.96 -3.23
CA LYS A 15 9.44 -3.09 -4.02
C LYS A 15 9.49 -3.47 -5.50
N ARG A 16 8.68 -4.46 -5.88
CA ARG A 16 8.58 -4.98 -7.25
C ARG A 16 7.12 -5.14 -7.64
N ASP A 17 6.86 -5.07 -8.94
CA ASP A 17 5.58 -5.41 -9.53
C ASP A 17 5.45 -6.91 -9.81
N SER A 18 4.30 -7.32 -10.35
CA SER A 18 3.97 -8.70 -10.71
C SER A 18 4.85 -9.29 -11.82
N ASN A 19 5.62 -8.46 -12.53
CA ASN A 19 6.63 -8.91 -13.49
C ASN A 19 8.02 -9.06 -12.85
N GLY A 20 8.15 -8.73 -11.56
CA GLY A 20 9.42 -8.72 -10.84
C GLY A 20 10.26 -7.47 -11.13
N GLU A 21 9.74 -6.47 -11.82
CA GLU A 21 10.45 -5.21 -12.09
C GLU A 21 10.41 -4.29 -10.87
N LEU A 22 11.44 -3.46 -10.67
CA LEU A 22 11.43 -2.50 -9.56
C LEU A 22 10.35 -1.43 -9.77
N LEU A 23 9.69 -1.03 -8.69
CA LEU A 23 8.72 0.05 -8.69
C LEU A 23 9.40 1.39 -8.99
N ARG A 24 8.80 2.19 -9.86
CA ARG A 24 9.36 3.46 -10.36
C ARG A 24 8.41 4.62 -10.08
N ALA A 25 8.95 5.79 -9.80
CA ALA A 25 8.17 7.00 -9.50
C ALA A 25 7.47 7.60 -10.73
N ASP A 26 7.97 7.31 -11.94
CA ASP A 26 7.47 7.83 -13.22
C ASP A 26 6.37 6.94 -13.85
N ARG A 27 5.84 5.97 -13.11
CA ARG A 27 4.82 5.03 -13.57
C ARG A 27 3.71 4.89 -12.54
N THR A 28 2.52 4.53 -13.01
CA THR A 28 1.36 4.30 -12.15
C THR A 28 1.20 2.81 -11.87
N TYR A 29 1.08 2.45 -10.59
CA TYR A 29 0.85 1.09 -10.14
C TYR A 29 -0.40 1.00 -9.29
N ARG A 30 -1.03 -0.16 -9.31
CA ARG A 30 -2.16 -0.53 -8.48
C ARG A 30 -1.76 -1.62 -7.49
N LEU A 31 -2.19 -1.49 -6.26
CA LEU A 31 -2.17 -2.54 -5.25
C LEU A 31 -3.61 -2.89 -4.88
N HIS A 32 -4.02 -4.12 -5.15
CA HIS A 32 -5.34 -4.62 -4.78
C HIS A 32 -5.31 -5.23 -3.38
N VAL A 33 -6.07 -4.66 -2.45
CA VAL A 33 -6.21 -5.14 -1.07
C VAL A 33 -7.55 -5.86 -0.95
N LEU A 34 -7.50 -7.17 -0.72
CA LEU A 34 -8.69 -8.01 -0.58
C LEU A 34 -9.51 -7.65 0.67
N ALA A 35 -10.83 -7.82 0.57
CA ALA A 35 -11.78 -7.56 1.66
C ALA A 35 -11.57 -8.46 2.87
N ASP A 36 -11.12 -9.70 2.64
CA ASP A 36 -10.94 -10.76 3.64
C ASP A 36 -9.51 -10.82 4.19
N ALA A 37 -8.73 -9.74 4.05
CA ALA A 37 -7.41 -9.66 4.65
C ALA A 37 -7.51 -9.95 6.17
N PRO A 38 -6.66 -10.84 6.74
CA PRO A 38 -6.76 -11.34 8.11
C PRO A 38 -6.31 -10.30 9.15
N ILE A 39 -7.12 -9.27 9.32
CA ILE A 39 -6.76 -8.03 10.02
C ILE A 39 -7.87 -7.65 10.99
N LYS A 40 -7.58 -7.75 12.29
CA LYS A 40 -8.60 -7.50 13.32
C LYS A 40 -8.87 -6.01 13.56
N GLN A 41 -7.88 -5.14 13.35
CA GLN A 41 -8.03 -3.71 13.66
C GLN A 41 -8.08 -2.82 12.42
N PHE A 42 -6.96 -2.66 11.70
CA PHE A 42 -6.86 -1.85 10.49
C PHE A 42 -5.54 -2.15 9.77
N TRP A 43 -5.41 -1.62 8.57
CA TRP A 43 -4.17 -1.66 7.80
C TRP A 43 -3.80 -0.28 7.27
N SER A 44 -2.52 -0.10 6.96
CA SER A 44 -2.03 1.07 6.23
C SER A 44 -0.88 0.71 5.29
N ALA A 45 -0.85 1.32 4.12
CA ALA A 45 0.28 1.29 3.20
C ALA A 45 1.00 2.64 3.27
N THR A 46 2.28 2.62 3.64
CA THR A 46 3.12 3.82 3.75
C THR A 46 4.24 3.77 2.73
N LEU A 47 4.41 4.84 1.96
CA LEU A 47 5.34 5.01 0.87
C LEU A 47 6.69 5.53 1.36
N TYR A 48 7.78 4.91 0.87
CA TYR A 48 9.15 5.25 1.21
C TYR A 48 10.01 5.40 -0.04
N SER A 49 10.97 6.33 0.00
CA SER A 49 11.99 6.48 -1.05
C SER A 49 13.00 5.34 -0.98
N GLU A 50 13.28 4.69 -2.11
CA GLU A 50 14.31 3.63 -2.17
C GLU A 50 15.71 4.19 -1.87
N ASN A 51 15.96 5.43 -2.27
CA ASN A 51 17.25 6.09 -2.11
C ASN A 51 17.55 6.44 -0.64
N THR A 52 16.58 7.03 0.05
CA THR A 52 16.80 7.56 1.40
C THR A 52 16.23 6.68 2.51
N ARG A 53 15.31 5.75 2.18
CA ARG A 53 14.55 4.92 3.13
C ARG A 53 13.77 5.73 4.17
N ARG A 54 13.46 6.98 3.84
CA ARG A 54 12.60 7.89 4.61
C ARG A 54 11.19 7.89 4.03
N PRO A 55 10.18 8.35 4.79
CA PRO A 55 8.87 8.65 4.22
C PRO A 55 9.04 9.43 2.93
N TYR A 56 8.32 9.01 1.90
CA TYR A 56 8.49 9.54 0.55
C TYR A 56 8.12 11.02 0.50
N ASP A 57 8.97 11.84 -0.10
CA ASP A 57 8.68 13.24 -0.37
C ASP A 57 7.93 13.32 -1.71
N ASN A 58 6.64 13.61 -1.65
CA ASN A 58 5.78 13.69 -2.82
C ASN A 58 5.80 15.08 -3.49
N GLY A 59 6.79 15.92 -3.18
CA GLY A 59 6.97 17.23 -3.80
C GLY A 59 6.10 18.33 -3.18
N GLY A 60 5.70 18.19 -1.91
CA GLY A 60 4.95 19.22 -1.18
C GLY A 60 3.51 19.42 -1.68
N THR A 61 2.87 18.35 -2.15
CA THR A 61 1.52 18.40 -2.74
C THR A 61 0.41 18.44 -1.67
N GLU A 62 -0.84 18.61 -2.10
CA GLU A 62 -2.01 18.59 -1.19
C GLU A 62 -2.24 17.23 -0.52
N ILE A 63 -1.66 16.16 -1.06
CA ILE A 63 -1.63 14.83 -0.44
C ILE A 63 -0.61 14.90 0.70
N ARG A 64 -1.05 15.29 1.89
CA ARG A 64 -0.14 15.56 3.03
C ARG A 64 0.53 14.32 3.60
N ASP A 65 -0.12 13.16 3.46
CA ASP A 65 0.35 11.90 4.03
C ASP A 65 0.85 10.96 2.93
N GLY A 66 2.10 10.49 3.08
CA GLY A 66 2.65 9.38 2.29
C GLY A 66 2.08 8.02 2.71
N SER A 67 0.87 7.98 3.27
CA SER A 67 0.23 6.78 3.78
C SER A 67 -1.28 6.81 3.56
N LEU A 68 -1.84 5.68 3.14
CA LEU A 68 -3.28 5.43 3.08
C LEU A 68 -3.62 4.16 3.85
N GLY A 69 -4.84 4.05 4.35
CA GLY A 69 -5.26 2.86 5.10
C GLY A 69 -6.76 2.74 5.22
N SER A 70 -7.22 1.64 5.81
CA SER A 70 -8.65 1.35 5.99
C SER A 70 -9.38 2.32 6.93
N ARG A 71 -8.66 3.22 7.59
CA ARG A 71 -9.19 4.28 8.45
C ARG A 71 -9.04 5.68 7.86
N THR A 72 -8.40 5.82 6.70
CA THR A 72 -8.28 7.11 6.04
C THR A 72 -9.66 7.54 5.54
N GLU A 73 -10.07 8.75 5.91
CA GLU A 73 -11.35 9.30 5.51
C GLU A 73 -11.45 9.44 3.99
N GLY A 74 -12.56 9.02 3.40
CA GLY A 74 -12.82 9.15 1.96
C GLY A 74 -12.19 8.08 1.07
N VAL A 75 -11.40 7.13 1.62
CA VAL A 75 -10.94 5.96 0.86
C VAL A 75 -12.16 5.22 0.31
N LYS A 76 -12.17 5.03 -1.00
CA LYS A 76 -13.17 4.28 -1.73
C LYS A 76 -12.96 2.79 -1.50
N VAL A 77 -14.01 2.14 -1.04
CA VAL A 77 -14.11 0.71 -0.87
C VAL A 77 -15.11 0.21 -1.90
N PHE A 78 -14.77 -0.86 -2.60
CA PHE A 78 -15.66 -1.47 -3.59
C PHE A 78 -16.78 -2.27 -2.92
N ASP A 79 -17.79 -2.66 -3.70
CA ASP A 79 -18.96 -3.39 -3.21
C ASP A 79 -18.61 -4.74 -2.56
N ASP A 80 -17.52 -5.38 -3.00
CA ASP A 80 -17.01 -6.62 -2.42
C ASP A 80 -16.18 -6.41 -1.14
N GLY A 81 -15.98 -5.16 -0.73
CA GLY A 81 -15.18 -4.78 0.43
C GLY A 81 -13.68 -4.60 0.15
N SER A 82 -13.23 -4.83 -1.08
CA SER A 82 -11.83 -4.65 -1.47
C SER A 82 -11.50 -3.17 -1.68
N VAL A 83 -10.20 -2.86 -1.69
CA VAL A 83 -9.68 -1.51 -1.92
C VAL A 83 -8.54 -1.58 -2.92
N ASP A 84 -8.63 -0.79 -3.99
CA ASP A 84 -7.48 -0.51 -4.84
C ASP A 84 -6.75 0.71 -4.32
N LEU A 85 -5.45 0.60 -4.11
CA LEU A 85 -4.56 1.74 -3.87
C LEU A 85 -3.72 2.02 -5.11
N TYR A 86 -3.55 3.30 -5.44
CA TYR A 86 -2.79 3.74 -6.61
C TYR A 86 -1.56 4.53 -6.20
N PHE A 87 -0.48 4.36 -6.96
CA PHE A 87 0.81 4.97 -6.70
C PHE A 87 1.39 5.44 -8.03
N GLY A 88 1.65 6.74 -8.18
CA GLY A 88 2.12 7.24 -9.48
C GLY A 88 2.21 8.76 -9.55
N PRO A 89 2.59 9.32 -10.71
CA PRO A 89 2.65 10.77 -10.92
C PRO A 89 1.27 11.43 -10.96
N GLU A 90 0.27 10.70 -11.45
CA GLU A 90 -1.11 11.16 -11.63
C GLU A 90 -2.10 10.09 -11.15
N ALA A 91 -3.19 10.53 -10.50
CA ALA A 91 -4.25 9.66 -10.03
C ALA A 91 -5.11 9.21 -11.21
N PRO A 92 -5.52 7.93 -11.30
CA PRO A 92 -6.59 7.54 -12.21
C PRO A 92 -7.90 8.27 -11.90
N ASP A 93 -8.70 8.53 -12.93
CA ASP A 93 -9.97 9.25 -12.81
C ASP A 93 -10.88 8.63 -11.74
N GLY A 94 -11.28 9.44 -10.75
CA GLY A 94 -12.16 9.00 -9.69
C GLY A 94 -11.47 8.12 -8.65
N MET A 95 -10.14 8.05 -8.59
CA MET A 95 -9.38 7.33 -7.56
C MET A 95 -8.49 8.24 -6.73
N GLU A 96 -8.78 9.54 -6.71
CA GLU A 96 -7.96 10.57 -6.04
C GLU A 96 -7.85 10.33 -4.53
N SER A 97 -8.89 9.79 -3.89
CA SER A 97 -8.87 9.45 -2.46
C SER A 97 -8.15 8.13 -2.13
N ASN A 98 -7.82 7.33 -3.14
CA ASN A 98 -7.12 6.05 -3.03
C ASN A 98 -5.67 6.14 -3.56
N PHE A 99 -5.16 7.36 -3.74
CA PHE A 99 -3.93 7.61 -4.47
C PHE A 99 -2.82 8.21 -3.61
N LEU A 100 -1.60 7.69 -3.80
CA LEU A 100 -0.36 8.22 -3.24
C LEU A 100 0.55 8.70 -4.37
N LYS A 101 0.82 10.00 -4.38
CA LYS A 101 1.62 10.62 -5.44
C LYS A 101 3.11 10.29 -5.30
N THR A 102 3.71 9.92 -6.43
CA THR A 102 5.16 9.81 -6.62
C THR A 102 5.65 10.93 -7.53
N VAL A 103 6.93 11.29 -7.41
CA VAL A 103 7.55 12.37 -8.21
C VAL A 103 8.96 11.98 -8.64
N GLY A 104 9.35 12.38 -9.85
CA GLY A 104 10.68 12.09 -10.40
C GLY A 104 10.77 10.71 -11.05
N ASP A 105 12.00 10.20 -11.18
CA ASP A 105 12.37 9.01 -11.95
C ASP A 105 13.04 7.91 -11.10
N ASP A 106 13.06 8.09 -9.78
CA ASP A 106 13.66 7.15 -8.84
C ASP A 106 12.70 6.02 -8.40
N GLY A 107 13.19 5.14 -7.53
CA GLY A 107 12.43 4.00 -7.03
C GLY A 107 11.79 4.28 -5.67
N TRP A 108 10.76 3.49 -5.36
CA TRP A 108 10.08 3.53 -4.08
C TRP A 108 9.69 2.12 -3.63
N PHE A 109 9.36 1.99 -2.36
CA PHE A 109 8.80 0.78 -1.77
C PHE A 109 7.74 1.15 -0.73
N ILE A 110 6.94 0.17 -0.32
CA ILE A 110 6.00 0.37 0.78
C ILE A 110 6.32 -0.51 1.98
N TYR A 111 5.87 -0.04 3.15
CA TYR A 111 5.49 -0.94 4.24
C TYR A 111 3.97 -1.01 4.32
N PHE A 112 3.44 -2.22 4.18
CA PHE A 112 2.04 -2.52 4.45
C PHE A 112 1.90 -3.03 5.87
N HIS A 113 1.39 -2.18 6.75
CA HIS A 113 1.18 -2.48 8.16
C HIS A 113 -0.15 -3.18 8.37
N ILE A 114 -0.10 -4.27 9.13
CA ILE A 114 -1.28 -4.98 9.63
C ILE A 114 -1.29 -4.84 11.14
N TYR A 115 -2.36 -4.27 11.67
CA TYR A 115 -2.58 -4.12 13.11
C TYR A 115 -3.48 -5.25 13.61
N ALA A 116 -2.99 -5.98 14.62
CA ALA A 116 -3.60 -7.19 15.14
C ALA A 116 -3.86 -8.25 14.04
N PRO A 117 -2.81 -8.80 13.40
CA PRO A 117 -2.95 -9.85 12.38
C PRO A 117 -3.61 -11.12 12.96
N GLU A 118 -4.48 -11.73 12.18
CA GLU A 118 -5.14 -12.99 12.55
C GLU A 118 -4.35 -14.22 12.08
N GLN A 119 -4.78 -15.41 12.50
CA GLN A 119 -4.09 -16.68 12.25
C GLN A 119 -3.71 -16.90 10.76
N PRO A 120 -4.56 -16.58 9.76
CA PRO A 120 -4.22 -16.81 8.35
C PRO A 120 -2.94 -16.08 7.88
N PHE A 121 -2.59 -14.95 8.50
CA PHE A 121 -1.33 -14.26 8.23
C PHE A 121 -0.12 -15.12 8.64
N PHE A 122 -0.17 -15.70 9.83
CA PHE A 122 0.94 -16.51 10.37
C PHE A 122 1.06 -17.87 9.68
N ASP A 123 -0.06 -18.42 9.24
CA ASP A 123 -0.11 -19.67 8.47
C ASP A 123 0.31 -19.46 7.01
N LYS A 124 0.54 -18.19 6.59
CA LYS A 124 0.90 -17.79 5.22
C LYS A 124 -0.13 -18.20 4.17
N THR A 125 -1.38 -18.32 4.57
CA THR A 125 -2.50 -18.57 3.67
C THR A 125 -3.04 -17.27 3.06
N PHE A 126 -2.74 -16.13 3.68
CA PHE A 126 -2.92 -14.81 3.10
C PHE A 126 -1.64 -14.32 2.42
N GLN A 127 -1.80 -13.68 1.26
CA GLN A 127 -0.75 -12.95 0.55
C GLN A 127 -1.30 -11.60 0.10
N LEU A 128 -0.51 -10.55 0.28
CA LEU A 128 -0.77 -9.30 -0.41
C LEU A 128 -0.47 -9.51 -1.88
N HIS A 129 -1.38 -9.08 -2.76
CA HIS A 129 -1.14 -9.16 -4.20
C HIS A 129 0.07 -8.30 -4.58
N ASP A 130 0.78 -8.73 -5.62
CA ASP A 130 1.84 -7.92 -6.19
C ASP A 130 1.27 -6.65 -6.82
N PHE A 131 2.10 -5.62 -6.94
CA PHE A 131 1.73 -4.42 -7.67
C PHE A 131 1.50 -4.73 -9.15
N GLU A 132 0.49 -4.10 -9.72
CA GLU A 132 0.21 -4.17 -11.15
C GLU A 132 0.49 -2.82 -11.81
N LEU A 133 1.28 -2.83 -12.89
CA LEU A 133 1.52 -1.63 -13.69
C LEU A 133 0.24 -1.25 -14.45
N ILE A 134 -0.22 -0.03 -14.25
CA ILE A 134 -1.32 0.57 -15.00
C ILE A 134 -0.76 1.29 -16.22
N LYS A 135 -1.34 1.01 -17.38
CA LYS A 135 -0.93 1.57 -18.68
C LYS A 135 -1.85 2.68 -19.12
#